data_AF-A0A956K6P6-F1
#
_entry.id   AF-A0A956K6P6-F1
#
_cell.length_a   1.000
_cell.length_b   1.000
_cell.length_c   1.000
_cell.angle_alpha   90.00
_cell.angle_beta   90.00
_cell.angle_gamma   90.00
#
_symmetry.space_group_name_H-M   'P 1'
#
loop_
_entity.id
_entity.type
_entity.pdbx_description
1 polymer ?
#
loop_
_entity_poly.entity_id
_entity_poly.type
_entity_poly.pdbx_seq_one_letter_code
_entity_poly.pdbx_strand_id
1 'polypeptide(L)'
;MDSSPSTSWTIEALDVASVWEARPAIFQQVRDASAPLAADAPLTSLELADDAQHQRGGMRWAAGALDGVMGHHAPVEDERLRAKQIVKALRDLMAEASPANLTHLTRLLTRAPVLGVLDDILAELVQSGDLDPDRFHELALLLVRESPDREVVKLGISMLGVLVGCDERETLLTIGRHEEFTLFAAVALAGTVDDPDRALWQLARSVRGWGRIHAVERLAETEDPEIRGWLLREGFHNDVMDEYLAHTCAVAGDLVGALELDIVDDALLDGAAGILAALLNGGPAEDIEDYEQAAPASEAYLRHLSRRPDHRALDLRHLLVAEQLREFIGPVGDELEDDETLRELGWTLDIRRRVLDMCATVAERGEWMGQVLEGLEAEDLGRFHQADAAAQLLDIDAWPHHLHRVQADPRRSPSWFRLVQTEDPERFEIVLKLALAELPLDEIATGPADETGLGPEFDIHDTLLVIVHALVDKPGQGVELIAAALRSPVTRVRRGALRVLSAWGDEVAALSGQLERAAEEEPNEELAADIGKVLAGSRSGG
;
A
#
# COMPACT_ATOMS: atom_id res chain seq x y z
N MET A 1 -33.47 -18.33 54.41
CA MET A 1 -33.25 -19.10 53.17
C MET A 1 -34.18 -18.50 52.15
N ASP A 2 -33.70 -17.49 51.44
CA ASP A 2 -34.38 -16.93 50.29
C ASP A 2 -33.43 -17.19 49.12
N SER A 3 -33.64 -18.34 48.48
CA SER A 3 -32.88 -18.77 47.32
C SER A 3 -33.62 -18.24 46.10
N SER A 4 -33.38 -16.98 45.77
CA SER A 4 -33.68 -16.48 44.42
C SER A 4 -32.93 -17.37 43.42
N PRO A 5 -33.56 -17.86 42.35
CA PRO A 5 -32.85 -18.61 41.34
C PRO A 5 -31.83 -17.68 40.72
N SER A 6 -30.54 -17.97 40.90
CA SER A 6 -29.50 -17.37 40.09
C SER A 6 -29.82 -17.78 38.66
N THR A 7 -30.32 -16.86 37.85
CA THR A 7 -30.40 -17.04 36.40
C THR A 7 -28.97 -17.36 35.95
N SER A 8 -28.73 -18.61 35.54
CA SER A 8 -27.43 -19.00 35.01
C SER A 8 -27.24 -18.20 33.74
N TRP A 9 -26.33 -17.22 33.77
CA TRP A 9 -25.89 -16.54 32.56
C TRP A 9 -25.40 -17.60 31.58
N THR A 10 -25.91 -17.57 30.34
CA THR A 10 -25.51 -18.49 29.27
C THR A 10 -25.56 -17.75 27.95
N ILE A 11 -24.55 -17.96 27.13
CA ILE A 11 -24.47 -17.40 25.78
C ILE A 11 -25.52 -18.02 24.84
N GLU A 12 -26.01 -19.22 25.15
CA GLU A 12 -27.06 -19.91 24.39
C GLU A 12 -28.40 -19.15 24.37
N ALA A 13 -28.60 -18.24 25.33
CA ALA A 13 -29.76 -17.35 25.37
C ALA A 13 -29.63 -16.17 24.39
N LEU A 14 -28.45 -15.90 23.84
CA LEU A 14 -28.23 -14.93 22.79
C LEU A 14 -28.63 -15.57 21.46
N ASP A 15 -29.85 -15.29 21.01
CA ASP A 15 -30.30 -15.55 19.64
C ASP A 15 -29.51 -14.66 18.65
N VAL A 16 -28.22 -14.98 18.46
CA VAL A 16 -27.29 -14.20 17.63
C VAL A 16 -27.74 -14.13 16.18
N ALA A 17 -28.38 -15.19 15.68
CA ALA A 17 -28.94 -15.22 14.34
C ALA A 17 -30.04 -14.17 14.17
N SER A 18 -30.91 -13.97 15.18
CA SER A 18 -31.89 -12.90 15.14
C SER A 18 -31.27 -11.52 15.29
N VAL A 19 -30.25 -11.34 16.14
CA VAL A 19 -29.62 -10.02 16.38
C VAL A 19 -28.86 -9.52 15.17
N TRP A 20 -28.16 -10.42 14.48
CA TRP A 20 -27.32 -10.10 13.33
C TRP A 20 -27.95 -10.48 11.99
N GLU A 21 -29.25 -10.76 11.99
CA GLU A 21 -30.06 -11.00 10.79
C GLU A 21 -29.53 -12.15 9.91
N ALA A 22 -28.93 -13.15 10.54
CA ALA A 22 -28.28 -14.28 9.90
C ALA A 22 -27.21 -13.89 8.85
N ARG A 23 -26.62 -12.69 8.96
CA ARG A 23 -25.45 -12.30 8.17
C ARG A 23 -24.28 -13.25 8.48
N PRO A 24 -23.45 -13.58 7.48
CA PRO A 24 -22.33 -14.50 7.68
C PRO A 24 -21.32 -13.92 8.68
N ALA A 25 -20.88 -14.74 9.62
CA ALA A 25 -19.83 -14.36 10.56
C ALA A 25 -18.49 -14.16 9.85
N ILE A 26 -17.80 -13.07 10.14
CA ILE A 26 -16.53 -12.72 9.50
C ILE A 26 -15.46 -13.79 9.77
N PHE A 27 -15.38 -14.30 11.00
CA PHE A 27 -14.43 -15.37 11.34
C PHE A 27 -14.61 -16.60 10.45
N GLN A 28 -15.85 -16.97 10.16
CA GLN A 28 -16.14 -18.08 9.26
C GLN A 28 -15.68 -17.80 7.83
N GLN A 29 -15.90 -16.58 7.33
CA GLN A 29 -15.43 -16.17 6.01
C GLN A 29 -13.90 -16.27 5.90
N VAL A 30 -13.17 -15.73 6.89
CA VAL A 30 -11.71 -15.76 6.92
C VAL A 30 -11.18 -17.18 7.04
N ARG A 31 -11.79 -18.01 7.90
CA ARG A 31 -11.42 -19.41 8.08
C ARG A 31 -11.60 -20.21 6.79
N ASP A 32 -12.75 -20.08 6.14
CA ASP A 32 -13.07 -20.85 4.94
C ASP A 32 -12.21 -20.41 3.74
N ALA A 33 -11.92 -19.12 3.63
CA ALA A 33 -11.02 -18.59 2.61
C ALA A 33 -9.55 -18.99 2.85
N SER A 34 -9.16 -19.18 4.11
CA SER A 34 -7.80 -19.61 4.50
C SER A 34 -7.59 -21.12 4.41
N ALA A 35 -8.64 -21.94 4.55
CA ALA A 35 -8.55 -23.41 4.56
C ALA A 35 -7.81 -24.07 3.36
N PRO A 36 -7.94 -23.59 2.11
CA PRO A 36 -7.21 -24.17 0.98
C PRO A 36 -5.75 -23.70 0.87
N LEU A 37 -5.34 -22.72 1.67
CA LEU A 37 -4.03 -22.09 1.57
C LEU A 37 -3.00 -22.80 2.46
N ALA A 38 -1.73 -22.67 2.10
CA ALA A 38 -0.66 -23.01 3.03
C ALA A 38 -0.74 -22.11 4.28
N ALA A 39 -0.23 -22.61 5.41
CA ALA A 39 -0.33 -21.93 6.70
C ALA A 39 0.29 -20.52 6.71
N ASP A 40 1.20 -20.23 5.79
CA ASP A 40 1.91 -18.97 5.61
C ASP A 40 1.55 -18.24 4.31
N ALA A 41 0.70 -18.81 3.46
CA ALA A 41 0.30 -18.14 2.22
C ALA A 41 -0.66 -16.97 2.52
N PRO A 42 -0.44 -15.78 1.92
CA PRO A 42 -1.23 -14.60 2.22
C PRO A 42 -2.67 -14.74 1.74
N LEU A 43 -3.61 -14.23 2.53
CA LEU A 43 -5.01 -14.18 2.13
C LEU A 43 -5.24 -12.99 1.19
N THR A 44 -5.41 -13.26 -0.10
CA THR A 44 -5.68 -12.22 -1.10
C THR A 44 -7.11 -11.70 -0.99
N SER A 45 -7.30 -10.38 -1.16
CA SER A 45 -8.57 -9.64 -1.29
C SER A 45 -9.86 -10.42 -0.96
N LEU A 46 -10.12 -10.63 0.33
CA LEU A 46 -11.38 -11.19 0.82
C LEU A 46 -12.34 -10.03 1.13
N GLU A 47 -13.55 -10.08 0.56
CA GLU A 47 -14.61 -9.14 0.95
C GLU A 47 -15.31 -9.61 2.23
N LEU A 48 -15.53 -8.68 3.16
CA LEU A 48 -16.17 -8.92 4.45
C LEU A 48 -17.68 -8.71 4.38
N ALA A 49 -18.42 -9.39 5.27
CA ALA A 49 -19.88 -9.33 5.36
C ALA A 49 -20.45 -7.91 5.54
N ASP A 50 -19.66 -6.97 6.09
CA ASP A 50 -20.05 -5.59 6.36
C ASP A 50 -19.42 -4.56 5.41
N ASP A 51 -18.73 -4.99 4.34
CA ASP A 51 -18.03 -4.07 3.42
C ASP A 51 -18.97 -3.04 2.80
N ALA A 52 -20.19 -3.45 2.44
CA ALA A 52 -21.20 -2.55 1.87
C ALA A 52 -21.58 -1.39 2.83
N GLN A 53 -21.44 -1.59 4.15
CA GLN A 53 -21.76 -0.57 5.16
C GLN A 53 -20.60 0.44 5.34
N HIS A 54 -19.41 0.10 4.86
CA HIS A 54 -18.19 0.89 4.99
C HIS A 54 -17.79 1.63 3.71
N GLN A 55 -18.60 1.51 2.64
CA GLN A 55 -18.46 2.32 1.45
C GLN A 55 -18.95 3.75 1.71
N ARG A 56 -18.08 4.75 1.52
CA ARG A 56 -18.44 6.18 1.60
C ARG A 56 -18.23 6.83 0.24
N GLY A 57 -19.31 7.33 -0.36
CA GLY A 57 -19.24 7.98 -1.68
C GLY A 57 -18.68 7.07 -2.78
N GLY A 58 -18.96 5.76 -2.71
CA GLY A 58 -18.42 4.75 -3.64
C GLY A 58 -17.00 4.28 -3.33
N MET A 59 -16.30 4.89 -2.37
CA MET A 59 -14.93 4.53 -2.00
C MET A 59 -14.87 3.64 -0.75
N ARG A 60 -13.89 2.73 -0.73
CA ARG A 60 -13.56 1.85 0.40
C ARG A 60 -12.07 1.99 0.71
N TRP A 61 -11.72 2.13 2.00
CA TRP A 61 -10.33 2.02 2.44
C TRP A 61 -9.80 0.60 2.18
N ALA A 62 -8.51 0.46 1.87
CA ALA A 62 -7.88 -0.86 1.89
C ALA A 62 -8.01 -1.46 3.31
N ALA A 63 -8.13 -2.78 3.39
CA ALA A 63 -8.28 -3.46 4.69
C ALA A 63 -7.09 -3.12 5.61
N GLY A 64 -7.40 -2.71 6.84
CA GLY A 64 -6.42 -2.24 7.83
C GLY A 64 -5.91 -0.80 7.63
N ALA A 65 -6.13 -0.18 6.47
CA ALA A 65 -5.57 1.14 6.16
C ALA A 65 -6.13 2.26 7.04
N LEU A 66 -7.43 2.22 7.34
CA LEU A 66 -8.07 3.25 8.18
C LEU A 66 -7.43 3.28 9.58
N ASP A 67 -7.21 2.10 10.16
CA ASP A 67 -6.59 1.95 11.48
C ASP A 67 -5.10 2.32 11.44
N GLY A 68 -4.38 1.90 10.39
CA GLY A 68 -2.96 2.22 10.20
C GLY A 68 -2.67 3.71 10.00
N VAL A 69 -3.53 4.43 9.25
CA VAL A 69 -3.33 5.86 8.93
C VAL A 69 -3.91 6.79 10.01
N MET A 70 -5.09 6.49 10.56
CA MET A 70 -5.83 7.43 11.43
C MET A 70 -5.68 7.17 12.93
N GLY A 71 -5.00 6.11 13.35
CA GLY A 71 -4.96 5.64 14.75
C GLY A 71 -4.40 6.62 15.80
N HIS A 72 -3.87 7.79 15.43
CA HIS A 72 -3.09 8.67 16.31
C HIS A 72 -3.74 10.02 16.67
N HIS A 73 -5.05 10.20 16.49
CA HIS A 73 -5.70 11.47 16.84
C HIS A 73 -6.16 11.54 18.30
N ALA A 74 -5.84 12.66 18.96
CA ALA A 74 -6.03 12.90 20.40
C ALA A 74 -7.49 12.72 20.87
N PRO A 75 -7.72 12.21 22.09
CA PRO A 75 -9.06 11.90 22.59
C PRO A 75 -9.93 13.15 22.66
N VAL A 76 -11.03 13.14 21.91
CA VAL A 76 -12.07 14.17 21.97
C VAL A 76 -13.02 13.84 23.12
N GLU A 77 -13.64 14.85 23.73
CA GLU A 77 -14.60 14.66 24.85
C GLU A 77 -15.75 13.68 24.52
N ASP A 78 -16.12 13.57 23.23
CA ASP A 78 -17.12 12.64 22.72
C ASP A 78 -16.66 11.16 22.77
N GLU A 79 -15.37 10.90 22.55
CA GLU A 79 -14.79 9.54 22.55
C GLU A 79 -14.78 8.93 23.95
N ARG A 80 -14.46 9.73 24.99
CA ARG A 80 -14.51 9.27 26.38
C ARG A 80 -15.93 8.90 26.82
N LEU A 81 -16.93 9.67 26.39
CA LEU A 81 -18.33 9.35 26.67
C LEU A 81 -18.74 8.06 25.95
N ARG A 82 -18.31 7.90 24.70
CA ARG A 82 -18.54 6.69 23.91
C ARG A 82 -17.91 5.45 24.56
N ALA A 83 -16.65 5.53 25.01
CA ALA A 83 -15.97 4.45 25.72
C ALA A 83 -16.79 3.99 26.94
N LYS A 84 -17.21 4.92 27.80
CA LYS A 84 -18.06 4.63 28.97
C LYS A 84 -19.39 3.99 28.61
N GLN A 85 -20.02 4.40 27.51
CA GLN A 85 -21.27 3.79 27.03
C GLN A 85 -21.05 2.35 26.59
N ILE A 86 -19.93 2.06 25.89
CA ILE A 86 -19.56 0.71 25.47
C ILE A 86 -19.25 -0.17 26.69
N VAL A 87 -18.45 0.32 27.64
CA VAL A 87 -18.14 -0.39 28.88
C VAL A 87 -19.41 -0.74 29.65
N LYS A 88 -20.34 0.21 29.77
CA LYS A 88 -21.64 -0.05 30.41
C LYS A 88 -22.41 -1.13 29.65
N ALA A 89 -22.51 -1.05 28.32
CA ALA A 89 -23.22 -2.04 27.52
C ALA A 89 -22.61 -3.45 27.64
N LEU A 90 -21.28 -3.56 27.73
CA LEU A 90 -20.58 -4.82 28.00
C LEU A 90 -20.93 -5.37 29.38
N ARG A 91 -20.89 -4.52 30.43
CA ARG A 91 -21.30 -4.93 31.79
C ARG A 91 -22.76 -5.39 31.84
N ASP A 92 -23.66 -4.66 31.18
CA ASP A 92 -25.08 -5.02 31.10
C ASP A 92 -25.26 -6.39 30.41
N LEU A 93 -24.49 -6.67 29.35
CA LEU A 93 -24.52 -7.95 28.63
C LEU A 93 -23.92 -9.13 29.44
N MET A 94 -22.87 -8.88 30.24
CA MET A 94 -22.29 -9.89 31.14
C MET A 94 -23.15 -10.15 32.39
N ALA A 95 -23.95 -9.17 32.79
CA ALA A 95 -24.96 -9.33 33.84
C ALA A 95 -26.18 -10.10 33.31
N GLU A 96 -26.65 -9.77 32.11
CA GLU A 96 -27.81 -10.38 31.45
C GLU A 96 -27.55 -10.59 29.96
N ALA A 97 -27.27 -11.85 29.58
CA ALA A 97 -27.14 -12.28 28.19
C ALA A 97 -28.51 -12.23 27.50
N SER A 98 -28.83 -11.11 26.84
CA SER A 98 -30.09 -10.92 26.10
C SER A 98 -29.85 -10.36 24.69
N PRO A 99 -30.72 -10.71 23.72
CA PRO A 99 -30.67 -10.13 22.37
C PRO A 99 -30.70 -8.59 22.37
N ALA A 100 -31.44 -7.98 23.29
CA ALA A 100 -31.54 -6.53 23.42
C ALA A 100 -30.21 -5.87 23.82
N ASN A 101 -29.48 -6.46 24.79
CA ASN A 101 -28.17 -5.97 25.22
C ASN A 101 -27.12 -6.14 24.11
N LEU A 102 -27.12 -7.28 23.40
CA LEU A 102 -26.20 -7.50 22.28
C LEU A 102 -26.47 -6.54 21.11
N THR A 103 -27.75 -6.28 20.81
CA THR A 103 -28.16 -5.29 19.80
C THR A 103 -27.71 -3.88 20.20
N HIS A 104 -27.83 -3.53 21.49
CA HIS A 104 -27.38 -2.24 21.98
C HIS A 104 -25.86 -2.06 21.84
N LEU A 105 -25.08 -3.06 22.23
CA LEU A 105 -23.62 -3.05 22.09
C LEU A 105 -23.21 -2.93 20.63
N THR A 106 -23.76 -3.77 19.75
CA THR A 106 -23.48 -3.76 18.30
C THR A 106 -23.70 -2.37 17.71
N ARG A 107 -24.84 -1.74 18.02
CA ARG A 107 -25.17 -0.38 17.55
C ARG A 107 -24.22 0.71 18.08
N LEU A 108 -23.60 0.54 19.24
CA LEU A 108 -22.60 1.50 19.74
C LEU A 108 -21.27 1.35 19.00
N LEU A 109 -20.90 0.11 18.67
CA LEU A 109 -19.66 -0.23 17.99
C LEU A 109 -19.70 0.17 16.51
N THR A 110 -20.79 -0.11 15.79
CA THR A 110 -20.90 0.16 14.35
C THR A 110 -21.11 1.64 13.97
N ARG A 111 -21.13 2.56 14.94
CA ARG A 111 -21.26 4.01 14.69
C ARG A 111 -19.98 4.67 14.20
N ALA A 112 -18.84 4.15 14.59
CA ALA A 112 -17.52 4.70 14.28
C ALA A 112 -16.44 3.64 14.57
N PRO A 113 -15.23 3.76 14.01
CA PRO A 113 -14.13 2.86 14.33
C PRO A 113 -13.88 2.73 15.84
N VAL A 114 -13.61 1.52 16.33
CA VAL A 114 -13.44 1.23 17.76
C VAL A 114 -12.03 1.54 18.25
N LEU A 115 -11.03 1.55 17.36
CA LEU A 115 -9.61 1.69 17.71
C LEU A 115 -9.34 2.89 18.65
N GLY A 116 -9.85 4.07 18.32
CA GLY A 116 -9.61 5.29 19.11
C GLY A 116 -10.19 5.30 20.53
N VAL A 117 -11.08 4.36 20.86
CA VAL A 117 -11.67 4.23 22.22
C VAL A 117 -11.31 2.91 22.90
N LEU A 118 -10.54 2.05 22.22
CA LEU A 118 -10.33 0.67 22.63
C LEU A 118 -9.56 0.57 23.96
N ASP A 119 -8.47 1.32 24.09
CA ASP A 119 -7.65 1.34 25.30
C ASP A 119 -8.43 1.82 26.53
N ASP A 120 -9.25 2.87 26.37
CA ASP A 120 -10.13 3.38 27.43
C ASP A 120 -11.16 2.32 27.85
N ILE A 121 -11.75 1.60 26.90
CA ILE A 121 -12.70 0.51 27.17
C ILE A 121 -12.02 -0.61 27.96
N LEU A 122 -10.87 -1.11 27.49
CA LEU A 122 -10.16 -2.23 28.11
C LEU A 122 -9.62 -1.84 29.48
N ALA A 123 -9.04 -0.65 29.63
CA ALA A 123 -8.56 -0.14 30.91
C ALA A 123 -9.69 -0.07 31.95
N GLU A 124 -10.87 0.45 31.58
CA GLU A 124 -12.00 0.54 32.50
C GLU A 124 -12.56 -0.85 32.90
N LEU A 125 -12.57 -1.81 31.97
CA LEU A 125 -13.02 -3.18 32.23
C LEU A 125 -12.06 -3.94 33.16
N VAL A 126 -10.76 -3.80 32.96
CA VAL A 126 -9.74 -4.48 33.78
C VAL A 126 -9.61 -3.85 35.18
N GLN A 127 -9.65 -2.52 35.28
CA GLN A 127 -9.48 -1.81 36.55
C GLN A 127 -10.61 -2.04 37.55
N SER A 128 -11.84 -2.33 37.09
CA SER A 128 -12.97 -2.51 38.01
C SER A 128 -12.92 -3.82 38.78
N GLY A 129 -12.21 -4.84 38.28
CA GLY A 129 -11.93 -6.10 39.00
C GLY A 129 -13.16 -6.93 39.39
N ASP A 130 -14.33 -6.58 38.86
CA ASP A 130 -15.65 -7.15 39.18
C ASP A 130 -16.20 -8.07 38.09
N LEU A 131 -15.39 -8.36 37.06
CA LEU A 131 -15.79 -9.18 35.92
C LEU A 131 -15.54 -10.66 36.20
N ASP A 132 -16.50 -11.49 35.82
CA ASP A 132 -16.37 -12.95 35.79
C ASP A 132 -15.49 -13.34 34.58
N PRO A 133 -14.28 -13.89 34.79
CA PRO A 133 -13.33 -14.17 33.70
C PRO A 133 -13.87 -15.16 32.66
N ASP A 134 -14.65 -16.15 33.10
CA ASP A 134 -15.19 -17.18 32.20
C ASP A 134 -16.25 -16.55 31.28
N ARG A 135 -17.14 -15.72 31.83
CA ARG A 135 -18.13 -14.98 31.03
C ARG A 135 -17.49 -13.98 30.06
N PHE A 136 -16.43 -13.32 30.52
CA PHE A 136 -15.69 -12.36 29.70
C PHE A 136 -15.02 -13.06 28.51
N HIS A 137 -14.40 -14.22 28.75
CA HIS A 137 -13.81 -15.06 27.70
C HIS A 137 -14.87 -15.61 26.73
N GLU A 138 -15.96 -16.19 27.23
CA GLU A 138 -17.05 -16.70 26.39
C GLU A 138 -17.65 -15.59 25.51
N LEU A 139 -17.87 -14.39 26.08
CA LEU A 139 -18.36 -13.24 25.33
C LEU A 139 -17.35 -12.79 24.27
N ALA A 140 -16.07 -12.66 24.62
CA ALA A 140 -15.04 -12.27 23.66
C ALA A 140 -15.00 -13.24 22.46
N LEU A 141 -15.04 -14.55 22.72
CA LEU A 141 -15.10 -15.56 21.67
C LEU A 141 -16.36 -15.45 20.80
N LEU A 142 -17.53 -15.18 21.38
CA LEU A 142 -18.75 -14.95 20.61
C LEU A 142 -18.60 -13.75 19.67
N LEU A 143 -18.07 -12.63 20.17
CA LEU A 143 -17.88 -11.42 19.37
C LEU A 143 -16.93 -11.68 18.19
N VAL A 144 -15.87 -12.49 18.39
CA VAL A 144 -14.95 -12.86 17.31
C VAL A 144 -15.58 -13.85 16.34
N ARG A 145 -16.15 -14.95 16.83
CA ARG A 145 -16.52 -16.12 16.00
C ARG A 145 -17.85 -15.97 15.27
N GLU A 146 -18.78 -15.19 15.82
CA GLU A 146 -20.17 -15.15 15.33
C GLU A 146 -20.54 -13.79 14.70
N SER A 147 -19.77 -12.72 14.94
CA SER A 147 -20.16 -11.38 14.47
C SER A 147 -19.93 -11.18 12.96
N PRO A 148 -20.88 -10.54 12.26
CA PRO A 148 -20.70 -10.08 10.88
C PRO A 148 -20.11 -8.66 10.78
N ASP A 149 -19.81 -7.98 11.90
CA ASP A 149 -19.42 -6.57 11.93
C ASP A 149 -17.97 -6.41 12.41
N ARG A 150 -17.10 -5.79 11.61
CA ARG A 150 -15.65 -5.71 11.88
C ARG A 150 -15.32 -5.03 13.20
N GLU A 151 -16.03 -3.97 13.56
CA GLU A 151 -15.77 -3.22 14.80
C GLU A 151 -16.13 -4.05 16.05
N VAL A 152 -17.08 -4.98 15.93
CA VAL A 152 -17.42 -5.94 16.99
C VAL A 152 -16.34 -7.01 17.10
N VAL A 153 -15.85 -7.53 15.96
CA VAL A 153 -14.74 -8.50 15.92
C VAL A 153 -13.46 -7.88 16.52
N LYS A 154 -13.11 -6.64 16.15
CA LYS A 154 -11.95 -5.91 16.69
C LYS A 154 -12.01 -5.79 18.22
N LEU A 155 -13.17 -5.43 18.77
CA LEU A 155 -13.38 -5.41 20.22
C LEU A 155 -13.17 -6.80 20.83
N GLY A 156 -13.77 -7.84 20.25
CA GLY A 156 -13.63 -9.22 20.72
C GLY A 156 -12.18 -9.71 20.76
N ILE A 157 -11.41 -9.47 19.70
CA ILE A 157 -9.98 -9.79 19.63
C ILE A 157 -9.22 -9.10 20.76
N SER A 158 -9.52 -7.82 20.98
CA SER A 158 -8.82 -7.01 21.97
C SER A 158 -9.18 -7.38 23.41
N MET A 159 -10.42 -7.84 23.64
CA MET A 159 -10.83 -8.47 24.90
C MET A 159 -10.05 -9.76 25.16
N LEU A 160 -9.84 -10.62 24.15
CA LEU A 160 -8.98 -11.79 24.31
C LEU A 160 -7.55 -11.39 24.68
N GLY A 161 -7.03 -10.30 24.12
CA GLY A 161 -5.68 -9.80 24.38
C GLY A 161 -5.39 -9.35 25.82
N VAL A 162 -6.41 -9.12 26.65
CA VAL A 162 -6.23 -8.75 28.07
C VAL A 162 -6.47 -9.92 29.04
N LEU A 163 -6.83 -11.10 28.52
CA LEU A 163 -7.05 -12.31 29.32
C LEU A 163 -5.75 -13.11 29.47
N VAL A 164 -5.02 -12.83 30.54
CA VAL A 164 -3.78 -13.57 30.87
C VAL A 164 -4.10 -15.04 31.15
N GLY A 165 -3.37 -15.95 30.49
CA GLY A 165 -3.48 -17.40 30.69
C GLY A 165 -4.56 -18.10 29.87
N CYS A 166 -5.30 -17.38 29.02
CA CYS A 166 -6.21 -17.95 28.03
C CYS A 166 -5.50 -18.03 26.67
N ASP A 167 -5.09 -19.23 26.25
CA ASP A 167 -4.43 -19.43 24.95
C ASP A 167 -5.47 -19.57 23.82
N GLU A 168 -5.81 -18.45 23.20
CA GLU A 168 -6.65 -18.38 22.00
C GLU A 168 -5.85 -18.22 20.70
N ARG A 169 -4.60 -18.72 20.69
CA ARG A 169 -3.69 -18.61 19.55
C ARG A 169 -4.31 -19.06 18.23
N GLU A 170 -5.04 -20.17 18.19
CA GLU A 170 -5.68 -20.66 16.94
C GLU A 170 -6.71 -19.65 16.42
N THR A 171 -7.56 -19.12 17.30
CA THR A 171 -8.56 -18.09 16.96
C THR A 171 -7.87 -16.84 16.44
N LEU A 172 -6.85 -16.33 17.15
CA LEU A 172 -6.14 -15.10 16.81
C LEU A 172 -5.34 -15.22 15.50
N LEU A 173 -4.62 -16.32 15.32
CA LEU A 173 -3.89 -16.60 14.07
C LEU A 173 -4.83 -16.80 12.90
N THR A 174 -6.04 -17.33 13.09
CA THR A 174 -7.01 -17.49 12.01
C THR A 174 -7.57 -16.15 11.57
N ILE A 175 -8.12 -15.36 12.50
CA ILE A 175 -8.75 -14.09 12.16
C ILE A 175 -7.73 -13.05 11.67
N GLY A 176 -6.51 -13.08 12.22
CA GLY A 176 -5.43 -12.16 11.89
C GLY A 176 -4.87 -12.31 10.47
N ARG A 177 -5.19 -13.38 9.74
CA ARG A 177 -4.81 -13.55 8.32
C ARG A 177 -5.46 -12.53 7.39
N HIS A 178 -6.48 -11.83 7.88
CA HIS A 178 -7.11 -10.76 7.16
C HIS A 178 -6.56 -9.41 7.63
N GLU A 179 -6.08 -8.58 6.70
CA GLU A 179 -5.39 -7.31 6.95
C GLU A 179 -6.14 -6.37 7.92
N GLU A 180 -7.49 -6.38 7.89
CA GLU A 180 -8.36 -5.60 8.78
C GLU A 180 -8.20 -5.95 10.28
N PHE A 181 -7.82 -7.19 10.60
CA PHE A 181 -7.76 -7.69 11.98
C PHE A 181 -6.34 -7.97 12.46
N THR A 182 -5.35 -7.95 11.55
CA THR A 182 -3.97 -8.31 11.86
C THR A 182 -3.37 -7.45 12.97
N LEU A 183 -3.62 -6.14 12.98
CA LEU A 183 -3.17 -5.24 14.05
C LEU A 183 -3.64 -5.72 15.42
N PHE A 184 -4.94 -5.96 15.55
CA PHE A 184 -5.57 -6.37 16.81
C PHE A 184 -5.09 -7.76 17.23
N ALA A 185 -5.00 -8.70 16.27
CA ALA A 185 -4.52 -10.04 16.53
C ALA A 185 -3.04 -10.05 16.95
N ALA A 186 -2.19 -9.23 16.33
CA ALA A 186 -0.78 -9.08 16.69
C ALA A 186 -0.62 -8.54 18.13
N VAL A 187 -1.40 -7.53 18.51
CA VAL A 187 -1.43 -7.01 19.89
C VAL A 187 -1.88 -8.10 20.87
N ALA A 188 -2.97 -8.80 20.57
CA ALA A 188 -3.49 -9.85 21.43
C ALA A 188 -2.50 -11.01 21.60
N LEU A 189 -1.87 -11.48 20.51
CA LEU A 189 -0.84 -12.53 20.55
C LEU A 189 0.34 -12.09 21.40
N ALA A 190 0.87 -10.88 21.17
CA ALA A 190 2.01 -10.35 21.92
C ALA A 190 1.78 -10.31 23.44
N GLY A 191 0.53 -10.07 23.87
CA GLY A 191 0.16 -10.00 25.29
C GLY A 191 -0.22 -11.32 25.95
N THR A 192 -0.50 -12.38 25.18
CA THR A 192 -1.15 -13.59 25.72
C THR A 192 -0.39 -14.89 25.51
N VAL A 193 0.51 -14.97 24.52
CA VAL A 193 1.26 -16.21 24.25
C VAL A 193 2.66 -16.20 24.85
N ASP A 194 3.18 -17.38 25.20
CA ASP A 194 4.53 -17.53 25.78
C ASP A 194 5.67 -17.17 24.80
N ASP A 195 5.45 -17.40 23.50
CA ASP A 195 6.41 -17.13 22.42
C ASP A 195 5.77 -16.19 21.39
N PRO A 196 5.76 -14.87 21.67
CA PRO A 196 5.10 -13.89 20.84
C PRO A 196 5.77 -13.72 19.49
N ASP A 197 7.11 -13.70 19.42
CA ASP A 197 7.87 -13.55 18.18
C ASP A 197 7.52 -14.62 17.15
N ARG A 198 7.41 -15.90 17.57
CA ARG A 198 7.01 -16.97 16.65
C ARG A 198 5.57 -16.85 16.15
N ALA A 199 4.66 -16.40 17.01
CA ALA A 199 3.27 -16.17 16.61
C ALA A 199 3.15 -14.97 15.65
N LEU A 200 3.86 -13.88 15.95
CA LEU A 200 3.92 -12.67 15.12
C LEU A 200 4.57 -12.96 13.77
N TRP A 201 5.65 -13.75 13.73
CA TRP A 201 6.29 -14.16 12.49
C TRP A 201 5.38 -15.03 11.61
N GLN A 202 4.66 -15.97 12.21
CA GLN A 202 3.64 -16.75 11.49
C GLN A 202 2.57 -15.83 10.90
N LEU A 203 2.10 -14.85 11.69
CA LEU A 203 1.12 -13.88 11.25
C LEU A 203 1.65 -13.00 10.11
N ALA A 204 2.84 -12.40 10.26
CA ALA A 204 3.49 -11.52 9.27
C ALA A 204 3.67 -12.18 7.90
N ARG A 205 3.95 -13.49 7.88
CA ARG A 205 4.06 -14.26 6.64
C ARG A 205 2.71 -14.42 5.92
N SER A 206 1.61 -14.49 6.67
CA SER A 206 0.25 -14.70 6.15
C SER A 206 -0.49 -13.45 5.67
N VAL A 207 0.18 -12.30 5.67
CA VAL A 207 -0.34 -11.00 5.23
C VAL A 207 0.71 -10.28 4.37
N ARG A 208 0.30 -9.30 3.57
CA ARG A 208 1.19 -8.54 2.69
C ARG A 208 0.92 -7.03 2.65
N GLY A 209 -0.15 -6.54 3.26
CA GLY A 209 -0.48 -5.11 3.30
C GLY A 209 -0.20 -4.46 4.66
N TRP A 210 -1.17 -3.67 5.14
CA TRP A 210 -1.12 -2.98 6.44
C TRP A 210 -0.91 -3.92 7.63
N GLY A 211 -1.48 -5.12 7.57
CA GLY A 211 -1.27 -6.14 8.58
C GLY A 211 0.18 -6.60 8.65
N ARG A 212 0.88 -6.72 7.50
CA ARG A 212 2.31 -7.05 7.50
C ARG A 212 3.12 -5.92 8.13
N ILE A 213 2.80 -4.66 7.84
CA ILE A 213 3.45 -3.50 8.45
C ILE A 213 3.39 -3.63 9.97
N HIS A 214 2.19 -3.76 10.52
CA HIS A 214 2.00 -3.86 11.97
C HIS A 214 2.63 -5.09 12.63
N ALA A 215 2.68 -6.23 11.93
CA ALA A 215 3.27 -7.46 12.45
C ALA A 215 4.81 -7.40 12.44
N VAL A 216 5.41 -6.86 11.38
CA VAL A 216 6.88 -6.73 11.25
C VAL A 216 7.43 -5.65 12.17
N GLU A 217 6.75 -4.51 12.34
CA GLU A 217 7.13 -3.48 13.33
C GLU A 217 7.28 -4.06 14.74
N ARG A 218 6.43 -5.03 15.11
CA ARG A 218 6.48 -5.71 16.42
C ARG A 218 7.60 -6.75 16.52
N LEU A 219 8.23 -7.11 15.41
CA LEU A 219 9.40 -7.98 15.36
C LEU A 219 10.72 -7.18 15.33
N ALA A 220 10.67 -5.85 15.43
CA ALA A 220 11.86 -4.98 15.34
C ALA A 220 12.93 -5.29 16.40
N GLU A 221 12.54 -5.81 17.56
CA GLU A 221 13.45 -6.17 18.65
C GLU A 221 13.72 -7.69 18.76
N THR A 222 13.33 -8.49 17.76
CA THR A 222 13.50 -9.95 17.83
C THR A 222 14.96 -10.36 17.95
N GLU A 223 15.22 -11.37 18.79
CA GLU A 223 16.53 -12.03 18.90
C GLU A 223 16.59 -13.39 18.19
N ASP A 224 15.48 -13.85 17.61
CA ASP A 224 15.43 -15.14 16.93
C ASP A 224 16.19 -15.10 15.58
N PRO A 225 17.26 -15.89 15.41
CA PRO A 225 18.08 -15.86 14.20
C PRO A 225 17.31 -16.24 12.92
N GLU A 226 16.27 -17.08 13.03
CA GLU A 226 15.45 -17.47 11.88
C GLU A 226 14.57 -16.31 11.42
N ILE A 227 13.99 -15.58 12.37
CA ILE A 227 13.16 -14.40 12.07
C ILE A 227 14.03 -13.29 11.49
N ARG A 228 15.20 -13.00 12.08
CA ARG A 228 16.17 -12.04 11.51
C ARG A 228 16.57 -12.41 10.08
N GLY A 229 16.86 -13.69 9.84
CA GLY A 229 17.16 -14.19 8.50
C GLY A 229 16.02 -14.02 7.50
N TRP A 230 14.77 -14.17 7.95
CA TRP A 230 13.58 -13.93 7.14
C TRP A 230 13.36 -12.44 6.84
N LEU A 231 13.55 -11.56 7.84
CA LEU A 231 13.43 -10.10 7.67
C LEU A 231 14.31 -9.59 6.53
N LEU A 232 15.58 -10.06 6.49
CA LEU A 232 16.54 -9.67 5.45
C LEU A 232 16.27 -10.24 4.06
N ARG A 233 15.42 -11.25 3.92
CA ARG A 233 15.16 -11.95 2.65
C ARG A 233 13.79 -11.60 2.06
N GLU A 234 12.78 -11.51 2.91
CA GLU A 234 11.38 -11.41 2.49
C GLU A 234 10.54 -10.47 3.35
N GLY A 235 10.97 -10.15 4.57
CA GLY A 235 10.13 -9.44 5.54
C GLY A 235 9.74 -8.02 5.13
N PHE A 236 10.61 -7.34 4.39
CA PHE A 236 10.36 -5.98 3.91
C PHE A 236 9.31 -5.92 2.80
N HIS A 237 9.11 -7.02 2.06
CA HIS A 237 8.30 -6.99 0.86
C HIS A 237 6.82 -6.79 1.19
N ASN A 238 6.16 -5.79 0.59
CA ASN A 238 4.81 -5.37 0.95
C ASN A 238 4.01 -4.95 -0.30
N ASP A 239 2.72 -5.29 -0.32
CA ASP A 239 1.81 -4.93 -1.43
C ASP A 239 1.39 -3.45 -1.37
N VAL A 240 1.59 -2.76 -0.24
CA VAL A 240 1.44 -1.29 -0.15
C VAL A 240 2.68 -0.62 -0.71
N MET A 241 3.81 -0.70 0.02
CA MET A 241 5.12 -0.15 -0.34
C MET A 241 6.19 -0.87 0.49
N ASP A 242 7.26 -1.34 -0.15
CA ASP A 242 8.40 -1.99 0.52
C ASP A 242 9.10 -1.00 1.49
N GLU A 243 9.02 0.29 1.19
CA GLU A 243 9.61 1.41 1.93
C GLU A 243 9.09 1.53 3.37
N TYR A 244 7.88 1.03 3.67
CA TYR A 244 7.38 1.00 5.06
C TYR A 244 8.21 0.10 5.97
N LEU A 245 8.86 -0.94 5.43
CA LEU A 245 9.48 -2.00 6.21
C LEU A 245 10.98 -2.17 5.96
N ALA A 246 11.52 -1.55 4.93
CA ALA A 246 12.92 -1.69 4.54
C ALA A 246 13.90 -1.34 5.68
N HIS A 247 13.70 -0.19 6.34
CA HIS A 247 14.55 0.24 7.45
C HIS A 247 14.46 -0.70 8.65
N THR A 248 13.22 -1.01 9.10
CA THR A 248 12.99 -1.94 10.20
C THR A 248 13.64 -3.30 9.93
N CYS A 249 13.51 -3.84 8.71
CA CYS A 249 14.13 -5.10 8.35
C CYS A 249 15.66 -5.02 8.30
N ALA A 250 16.23 -3.93 7.79
CA ALA A 250 17.68 -3.71 7.76
C ALA A 250 18.30 -3.72 9.17
N VAL A 251 17.64 -3.01 10.10
CA VAL A 251 18.10 -2.85 11.48
C VAL A 251 17.87 -4.13 12.28
N ALA A 252 16.62 -4.62 12.35
CA ALA A 252 16.27 -5.79 13.15
C ALA A 252 16.94 -7.08 12.65
N GLY A 253 17.12 -7.18 11.33
CA GLY A 253 17.79 -8.30 10.69
C GLY A 253 19.32 -8.29 10.80
N ASP A 254 19.94 -7.17 11.19
CA ASP A 254 21.39 -6.94 11.14
C ASP A 254 21.96 -7.15 9.71
N LEU A 255 21.50 -6.31 8.77
CA LEU A 255 21.87 -6.42 7.36
C LEU A 255 23.39 -6.36 7.13
N VAL A 256 24.11 -5.48 7.84
CA VAL A 256 25.59 -5.41 7.74
C VAL A 256 26.23 -6.68 8.25
N GLY A 257 25.89 -7.13 9.46
CA GLY A 257 26.49 -8.34 10.03
C GLY A 257 26.25 -9.57 9.14
N ALA A 258 25.07 -9.65 8.52
CA ALA A 258 24.76 -10.71 7.56
C ALA A 258 25.58 -10.62 6.27
N LEU A 259 25.81 -9.42 5.74
CA LEU A 259 26.60 -9.20 4.51
C LEU A 259 28.11 -9.24 4.72
N GLU A 260 28.60 -9.02 5.95
CA GLU A 260 30.03 -9.08 6.26
C GLU A 260 30.59 -10.50 6.22
N LEU A 261 29.73 -11.52 6.35
CA LEU A 261 30.08 -12.93 6.18
C LEU A 261 30.84 -13.17 4.86
N ASP A 262 31.79 -14.11 4.89
CA ASP A 262 32.63 -14.43 3.73
C ASP A 262 31.82 -15.02 2.56
N ILE A 263 30.75 -15.75 2.87
CA ILE A 263 29.88 -16.41 1.90
C ILE A 263 28.44 -16.14 2.28
N VAL A 264 27.68 -15.60 1.33
CA VAL A 264 26.25 -15.34 1.44
C VAL A 264 25.50 -16.13 0.36
N ASP A 265 24.24 -16.48 0.66
CA ASP A 265 23.34 -17.09 -0.31
C ASP A 265 22.71 -16.03 -1.22
N ASP A 266 22.13 -16.48 -2.34
CA ASP A 266 21.51 -15.58 -3.32
C ASP A 266 20.26 -14.90 -2.76
N ALA A 267 19.51 -15.58 -1.88
CA ALA A 267 18.29 -15.03 -1.29
C ALA A 267 18.59 -13.82 -0.38
N LEU A 268 19.70 -13.85 0.36
CA LEU A 268 20.17 -12.70 1.15
C LEU A 268 20.62 -11.56 0.25
N LEU A 269 21.29 -11.84 -0.89
CA LEU A 269 21.66 -10.78 -1.83
C LEU A 269 20.44 -10.14 -2.50
N ASP A 270 19.43 -10.95 -2.87
CA ASP A 270 18.19 -10.47 -3.46
C ASP A 270 17.38 -9.63 -2.47
N GLY A 271 17.32 -10.08 -1.20
CA GLY A 271 16.68 -9.33 -0.13
C GLY A 271 17.41 -8.04 0.22
N ALA A 272 18.75 -8.08 0.31
CA ALA A 272 19.57 -6.89 0.49
C ALA A 272 19.38 -5.87 -0.66
N ALA A 273 19.26 -6.35 -1.91
CA ALA A 273 18.96 -5.49 -3.05
C ALA A 273 17.59 -4.81 -2.89
N GLY A 274 16.55 -5.55 -2.49
CA GLY A 274 15.22 -4.97 -2.27
C GLY A 274 15.19 -3.96 -1.13
N ILE A 275 15.83 -4.27 0.00
CA ILE A 275 15.94 -3.34 1.14
C ILE A 275 16.69 -2.07 0.75
N LEU A 276 17.86 -2.18 0.12
CA LEU A 276 18.64 -1.02 -0.30
C LEU A 276 17.90 -0.19 -1.36
N ALA A 277 17.22 -0.83 -2.32
CA ALA A 277 16.41 -0.14 -3.31
C ALA A 277 15.29 0.69 -2.66
N ALA A 278 14.57 0.10 -1.71
CA ALA A 278 13.49 0.80 -1.01
C ALA A 278 14.02 1.98 -0.16
N LEU A 279 15.13 1.78 0.56
CA LEU A 279 15.78 2.86 1.32
C LEU A 279 16.26 4.00 0.41
N LEU A 280 16.81 3.70 -0.77
CA LEU A 280 17.29 4.70 -1.72
C LEU A 280 16.15 5.44 -2.44
N ASN A 281 15.02 4.77 -2.67
CA ASN A 281 13.85 5.39 -3.28
C ASN A 281 13.20 6.43 -2.35
N GLY A 282 13.22 6.17 -1.05
CA GLY A 282 12.58 7.01 -0.04
C GLY A 282 11.06 6.81 -0.02
N GLY A 283 10.44 7.08 1.13
CA GLY A 283 9.03 6.75 1.31
C GLY A 283 8.39 7.39 2.54
N PRO A 284 7.26 6.83 3.02
CA PRO A 284 6.54 7.36 4.17
C PRO A 284 7.19 7.05 5.53
N ALA A 285 8.19 6.16 5.56
CA ALA A 285 8.97 5.77 6.73
C ALA A 285 10.46 6.15 6.53
N GLU A 286 11.31 5.77 7.47
CA GLU A 286 12.75 6.00 7.44
C GLU A 286 13.42 5.51 6.15
N ASP A 287 14.39 6.28 5.64
CA ASP A 287 15.08 6.02 4.37
C ASP A 287 16.58 5.74 4.52
N ILE A 288 17.35 5.81 3.43
CA ILE A 288 18.79 5.54 3.43
C ILE A 288 19.58 6.50 4.34
N GLU A 289 19.10 7.74 4.54
CA GLU A 289 19.74 8.73 5.41
C GLU A 289 19.50 8.42 6.89
N ASP A 290 18.39 7.75 7.23
CA ASP A 290 18.07 7.31 8.59
C ASP A 290 18.75 5.98 8.96
N TYR A 291 19.33 5.27 7.99
CA TYR A 291 20.03 4.00 8.24
C TYR A 291 21.52 4.25 8.54
N GLU A 292 21.87 4.33 9.84
CA GLU A 292 23.25 4.60 10.32
C GLU A 292 24.32 3.68 9.69
N GLN A 293 23.94 2.45 9.34
CA GLN A 293 24.85 1.46 8.75
C GLN A 293 24.79 1.38 7.22
N ALA A 294 24.20 2.38 6.54
CA ALA A 294 24.02 2.40 5.08
C ALA A 294 25.35 2.24 4.32
N ALA A 295 26.38 2.99 4.73
CA ALA A 295 27.70 2.95 4.10
C ALA A 295 28.38 1.56 4.19
N PRO A 296 28.57 0.96 5.39
CA PRO A 296 29.14 -0.39 5.49
C PRO A 296 28.24 -1.48 4.87
N ALA A 297 26.91 -1.37 4.93
CA ALA A 297 26.00 -2.33 4.29
C ALA A 297 26.19 -2.34 2.77
N SER A 298 26.21 -1.15 2.17
CA SER A 298 26.39 -0.97 0.73
C SER A 298 27.77 -1.46 0.26
N GLU A 299 28.82 -1.16 1.05
CA GLU A 299 30.18 -1.66 0.76
C GLU A 299 30.22 -3.20 0.82
N ALA A 300 29.64 -3.81 1.85
CA ALA A 300 29.61 -5.27 2.01
C ALA A 300 28.78 -5.96 0.91
N TYR A 301 27.63 -5.40 0.54
CA TYR A 301 26.79 -5.86 -0.55
C TYR A 301 27.52 -5.83 -1.90
N LEU A 302 28.08 -4.67 -2.29
CA LEU A 302 28.79 -4.52 -3.56
C LEU A 302 30.09 -5.32 -3.63
N ARG A 303 30.73 -5.60 -2.49
CA ARG A 303 31.88 -6.52 -2.40
C ARG A 303 31.48 -7.94 -2.86
N HIS A 304 30.29 -8.41 -2.51
CA HIS A 304 29.80 -9.72 -2.97
C HIS A 304 29.51 -9.73 -4.46
N LEU A 305 28.88 -8.67 -4.98
CA LEU A 305 28.55 -8.55 -6.41
C LEU A 305 29.81 -8.45 -7.27
N SER A 306 30.75 -7.57 -6.91
CA SER A 306 31.99 -7.32 -7.67
C SER A 306 32.95 -8.52 -7.69
N ARG A 307 32.92 -9.38 -6.66
CA ARG A 307 33.74 -10.62 -6.60
C ARG A 307 33.03 -11.83 -7.18
N ARG A 308 31.76 -11.70 -7.58
CA ARG A 308 30.97 -12.82 -8.07
C ARG A 308 31.48 -13.28 -9.44
N PRO A 309 31.81 -14.57 -9.61
CA PRO A 309 32.28 -15.09 -10.90
C PRO A 309 31.24 -14.93 -12.02
N ASP A 310 31.67 -14.64 -13.25
CA ASP A 310 30.80 -14.41 -14.41
C ASP A 310 29.83 -15.56 -14.73
N HIS A 311 30.20 -16.81 -14.40
CA HIS A 311 29.33 -17.96 -14.62
C HIS A 311 28.14 -18.04 -13.64
N ARG A 312 28.15 -17.23 -12.58
CA ARG A 312 27.00 -17.02 -11.69
C ARG A 312 26.41 -15.66 -12.01
N ALA A 313 25.42 -15.65 -12.90
CA ALA A 313 24.71 -14.44 -13.28
C ALA A 313 24.13 -13.72 -12.05
N LEU A 314 24.08 -12.40 -12.16
CA LEU A 314 23.35 -11.51 -11.26
C LEU A 314 22.00 -11.18 -11.89
N ASP A 315 20.98 -10.91 -11.08
CA ASP A 315 19.71 -10.35 -11.54
C ASP A 315 19.79 -8.83 -11.78
N LEU A 316 18.94 -8.30 -12.68
CA LEU A 316 18.86 -6.88 -13.00
C LEU A 316 18.69 -5.97 -11.78
N ARG A 317 18.00 -6.43 -10.73
CA ARG A 317 17.86 -5.67 -9.47
C ARG A 317 19.21 -5.22 -8.90
N HIS A 318 20.25 -6.04 -9.06
CA HIS A 318 21.57 -5.72 -8.52
C HIS A 318 22.25 -4.61 -9.31
N LEU A 319 22.08 -4.58 -10.64
CA LEU A 319 22.54 -3.46 -11.47
C LEU A 319 21.81 -2.18 -11.07
N LEU A 320 20.49 -2.23 -10.93
CA LEU A 320 19.67 -1.07 -10.56
C LEU A 320 20.10 -0.48 -9.22
N VAL A 321 20.29 -1.32 -8.19
CA VAL A 321 20.75 -0.86 -6.87
C VAL A 321 22.18 -0.31 -6.93
N ALA A 322 23.08 -0.93 -7.69
CA ALA A 322 24.44 -0.41 -7.85
C ALA A 322 24.43 0.99 -8.50
N GLU A 323 23.55 1.22 -9.47
CA GLU A 323 23.38 2.51 -10.14
C GLU A 323 22.71 3.55 -9.24
N GLN A 324 21.69 3.17 -8.46
CA GLN A 324 21.08 4.07 -7.45
C GLN A 324 22.09 4.49 -6.38
N LEU A 325 22.91 3.55 -5.88
CA LEU A 325 24.01 3.87 -4.97
C LEU A 325 25.03 4.81 -5.61
N ARG A 326 25.38 4.56 -6.88
CA ARG A 326 26.31 5.42 -7.64
C ARG A 326 25.77 6.84 -7.79
N GLU A 327 24.46 7.00 -8.04
CA GLU A 327 23.80 8.30 -8.12
C GLU A 327 23.77 8.99 -6.76
N PHE A 328 23.38 8.27 -5.70
CA PHE A 328 23.27 8.80 -4.34
C PHE A 328 24.61 9.34 -3.80
N ILE A 329 25.70 8.58 -3.95
CA ILE A 329 27.01 8.93 -3.37
C ILE A 329 27.98 9.55 -4.37
N GLY A 330 27.58 9.68 -5.63
CA GLY A 330 28.41 10.15 -6.73
C GLY A 330 28.86 11.61 -6.57
N PRO A 331 29.74 12.09 -7.46
CA PRO A 331 30.09 13.51 -7.51
C PRO A 331 28.92 14.36 -8.02
N VAL A 332 28.70 15.52 -7.40
CA VAL A 332 27.84 16.57 -7.96
C VAL A 332 28.71 17.41 -8.92
N GLY A 333 28.97 16.86 -10.11
CA GLY A 333 29.84 17.47 -11.13
C GLY A 333 30.98 16.55 -11.58
N ASP A 334 32.12 17.13 -11.97
CA ASP A 334 33.23 16.39 -12.57
C ASP A 334 34.18 15.73 -11.54
N GLU A 335 34.19 16.21 -10.30
CA GLU A 335 35.13 15.74 -9.26
C GLU A 335 34.40 15.22 -8.02
N LEU A 336 34.94 14.14 -7.44
CA LEU A 336 34.45 13.58 -6.18
C LEU A 336 35.00 14.39 -5.01
N GLU A 337 34.17 15.31 -4.52
CA GLU A 337 34.47 16.16 -3.37
C GLU A 337 34.07 15.51 -2.04
N ASP A 338 34.71 15.94 -0.95
CA ASP A 338 34.40 15.50 0.41
C ASP A 338 33.16 16.25 0.94
N ASP A 339 31.99 15.68 0.67
CA ASP A 339 30.68 16.21 1.06
C ASP A 339 30.44 16.04 2.57
N GLU A 340 30.06 17.11 3.26
CA GLU A 340 29.88 17.11 4.72
C GLU A 340 28.67 16.30 5.17
N THR A 341 27.53 16.41 4.47
CA THR A 341 26.30 15.68 4.77
C THR A 341 26.51 14.18 4.59
N LEU A 342 27.09 13.77 3.46
CA LEU A 342 27.41 12.36 3.23
C LEU A 342 28.42 11.83 4.26
N ARG A 343 29.41 12.64 4.66
CA ARG A 343 30.39 12.24 5.68
C ARG A 343 29.74 12.02 7.05
N GLU A 344 28.77 12.85 7.43
CA GLU A 344 27.98 12.69 8.66
C GLU A 344 27.16 11.39 8.64
N LEU A 345 26.68 10.99 7.46
CA LEU A 345 26.02 9.70 7.20
C LEU A 345 27.00 8.51 7.06
N GLY A 346 28.28 8.70 7.37
CA GLY A 346 29.30 7.65 7.30
C GLY A 346 29.94 7.45 5.92
N TRP A 347 29.49 8.16 4.89
CA TRP A 347 30.04 8.11 3.53
C TRP A 347 31.29 8.97 3.38
N THR A 348 32.37 8.57 4.05
CA THR A 348 33.67 9.21 3.87
C THR A 348 34.16 9.11 2.43
N LEU A 349 35.02 10.05 2.01
CA LEU A 349 35.60 10.06 0.65
C LEU A 349 36.24 8.71 0.25
N ASP A 350 36.89 8.02 1.18
CA ASP A 350 37.52 6.72 0.92
C ASP A 350 36.49 5.59 0.73
N ILE A 351 35.40 5.58 1.51
CA ILE A 351 34.31 4.61 1.32
C ILE A 351 33.63 4.86 -0.02
N ARG A 352 33.27 6.12 -0.32
CA ARG A 352 32.62 6.51 -1.58
C ARG A 352 33.44 6.04 -2.79
N ARG A 353 34.76 6.27 -2.80
CA ARG A 353 35.64 5.78 -3.87
C ARG A 353 35.56 4.27 -4.05
N ARG A 354 35.69 3.49 -2.98
CA ARG A 354 35.63 2.02 -3.06
C ARG A 354 34.27 1.54 -3.56
N VAL A 355 33.19 2.14 -3.08
CA VAL A 355 31.83 1.78 -3.47
C VAL A 355 31.59 2.12 -4.94
N LEU A 356 31.99 3.31 -5.40
CA LEU A 356 31.88 3.71 -6.81
C LEU A 356 32.70 2.80 -7.74
N ASP A 357 33.91 2.38 -7.35
CA ASP A 357 34.73 1.43 -8.11
C ASP A 357 34.03 0.06 -8.24
N MET A 358 33.37 -0.40 -7.16
CA MET A 358 32.60 -1.64 -7.19
C MET A 358 31.33 -1.52 -8.03
N CYS A 359 30.62 -0.38 -7.97
CA CYS A 359 29.49 -0.12 -8.87
C CYS A 359 29.92 -0.20 -10.34
N ALA A 360 31.04 0.43 -10.70
CA ALA A 360 31.60 0.36 -12.05
C ALA A 360 31.93 -1.09 -12.46
N THR A 361 32.53 -1.87 -11.56
CA THR A 361 32.81 -3.30 -11.80
C THR A 361 31.54 -4.11 -12.06
N VAL A 362 30.44 -3.82 -11.34
CA VAL A 362 29.14 -4.46 -11.55
C VAL A 362 28.54 -4.03 -12.89
N ALA A 363 28.59 -2.74 -13.23
CA ALA A 363 28.08 -2.21 -14.49
C ALA A 363 28.80 -2.78 -15.73
N GLU A 364 30.09 -3.11 -15.62
CA GLU A 364 30.89 -3.69 -16.70
C GLU A 364 30.60 -5.16 -17.02
N ARG A 365 29.74 -5.82 -16.24
CA ARG A 365 29.39 -7.23 -16.47
C ARG A 365 28.62 -7.43 -17.78
N GLY A 366 28.88 -8.56 -18.45
CA GLY A 366 28.41 -8.80 -19.83
C GLY A 366 26.96 -9.29 -19.95
N GLU A 367 26.32 -9.72 -18.87
CA GLU A 367 24.97 -10.29 -18.91
C GLU A 367 23.83 -9.27 -19.10
N TRP A 368 24.05 -7.98 -18.83
CA TRP A 368 22.98 -7.00 -18.71
C TRP A 368 22.14 -6.82 -19.97
N MET A 369 22.79 -6.70 -21.13
CA MET A 369 22.09 -6.58 -22.40
C MET A 369 21.14 -7.76 -22.63
N GLY A 370 21.60 -8.99 -22.34
CA GLY A 370 20.76 -10.19 -22.48
C GLY A 370 19.56 -10.17 -21.55
N GLN A 371 19.76 -9.79 -20.29
CA GLN A 371 18.68 -9.74 -19.31
C GLN A 371 17.68 -8.61 -19.55
N VAL A 372 18.13 -7.45 -20.03
CA VAL A 372 17.22 -6.36 -20.41
C VAL A 372 16.33 -6.80 -21.57
N LEU A 373 16.91 -7.37 -22.63
CA LEU A 373 16.12 -7.84 -23.78
C LEU A 373 15.14 -8.94 -23.38
N GLU A 374 15.55 -9.88 -22.53
CA GLU A 374 14.65 -10.91 -22.01
C GLU A 374 13.53 -10.31 -21.13
N GLY A 375 13.87 -9.37 -20.25
CA GLY A 375 12.91 -8.74 -19.35
C GLY A 375 11.91 -7.81 -20.06
N LEU A 376 12.33 -7.14 -21.13
CA LEU A 376 11.43 -6.33 -21.97
C LEU A 376 10.38 -7.17 -22.72
N GLU A 377 10.64 -8.48 -22.90
CA GLU A 377 9.68 -9.45 -23.45
C GLU A 377 8.85 -10.17 -22.37
N ALA A 378 9.14 -9.95 -21.08
CA ALA A 378 8.47 -10.65 -19.99
C ALA A 378 7.01 -10.19 -19.84
N GLU A 379 6.09 -11.15 -19.67
CA GLU A 379 4.68 -10.84 -19.37
C GLU A 379 4.53 -10.22 -17.97
N ASP A 380 5.34 -10.68 -17.00
CA ASP A 380 5.37 -10.13 -15.65
C ASP A 380 5.72 -8.64 -15.64
N LEU A 381 4.85 -7.83 -15.06
CA LEU A 381 4.97 -6.38 -15.08
C LEU A 381 6.16 -5.90 -14.23
N GLY A 382 6.43 -6.56 -13.10
CA GLY A 382 7.57 -6.24 -12.25
C GLY A 382 8.89 -6.45 -12.97
N ARG A 383 9.05 -7.61 -13.62
CA ARG A 383 10.23 -7.91 -14.44
C ARG A 383 10.38 -6.95 -15.61
N PHE A 384 9.29 -6.60 -16.28
CA PHE A 384 9.30 -5.63 -17.37
C PHE A 384 9.74 -4.24 -16.89
N HIS A 385 9.22 -3.76 -15.75
CA HIS A 385 9.63 -2.47 -15.18
C HIS A 385 11.10 -2.45 -14.78
N GLN A 386 11.62 -3.54 -14.20
CA GLN A 386 13.06 -3.65 -13.92
C GLN A 386 13.89 -3.57 -15.21
N ALA A 387 13.43 -4.22 -16.28
CA ALA A 387 14.10 -4.19 -17.57
C ALA A 387 14.03 -2.82 -18.26
N ASP A 388 12.90 -2.11 -18.21
CA ASP A 388 12.78 -0.73 -18.73
C ASP A 388 13.66 0.26 -17.94
N ALA A 389 13.74 0.12 -16.62
CA ALA A 389 14.68 0.90 -15.81
C ALA A 389 16.14 0.64 -16.22
N ALA A 390 16.52 -0.63 -16.38
CA ALA A 390 17.86 -0.99 -16.82
C ALA A 390 18.13 -0.61 -18.29
N ALA A 391 17.13 -0.62 -19.15
CA ALA A 391 17.23 -0.18 -20.54
C ALA A 391 17.61 1.31 -20.62
N GLN A 392 17.03 2.15 -19.76
CA GLN A 392 17.39 3.57 -19.68
C GLN A 392 18.85 3.77 -19.28
N LEU A 393 19.34 3.01 -18.31
CA LEU A 393 20.73 3.08 -17.85
C LEU A 393 21.73 2.68 -18.93
N LEU A 394 21.34 1.74 -19.80
CA LEU A 394 22.18 1.17 -20.86
C LEU A 394 21.92 1.77 -22.25
N ASP A 395 21.09 2.82 -22.35
CA ASP A 395 20.69 3.46 -23.61
C ASP A 395 20.09 2.46 -24.63
N ILE A 396 19.26 1.54 -24.14
CA ILE A 396 18.52 0.56 -24.93
C ILE A 396 17.11 1.10 -25.21
N ASP A 397 16.72 1.11 -26.47
CA ASP A 397 15.40 1.58 -26.91
C ASP A 397 14.27 0.60 -26.52
N ALA A 398 13.63 0.86 -25.38
CA ALA A 398 12.49 0.08 -24.88
C ALA A 398 11.15 0.45 -25.55
N TRP A 399 11.10 1.50 -26.37
CA TRP A 399 9.85 2.04 -26.92
C TRP A 399 9.02 1.01 -27.72
N PRO A 400 9.62 0.15 -28.59
CA PRO A 400 8.86 -0.88 -29.31
C PRO A 400 8.16 -1.88 -28.39
N HIS A 401 8.75 -2.18 -27.24
CA HIS A 401 8.18 -3.12 -26.27
C HIS A 401 7.00 -2.50 -25.52
N HIS A 402 7.09 -1.22 -25.14
CA HIS A 402 5.94 -0.47 -24.61
C HIS A 402 4.80 -0.40 -25.64
N LEU A 403 5.12 -0.22 -26.92
CA LEU A 403 4.12 -0.19 -27.99
C LEU A 403 3.38 -1.52 -28.08
N HIS A 404 4.10 -2.65 -28.05
CA HIS A 404 3.50 -3.98 -28.05
C HIS A 404 2.57 -4.17 -26.84
N ARG A 405 3.00 -3.77 -25.63
CA ARG A 405 2.15 -3.90 -24.43
C ARG A 405 0.88 -3.05 -24.53
N VAL A 406 0.97 -1.83 -25.05
CA VAL A 406 -0.22 -1.00 -25.30
C VAL A 406 -1.12 -1.63 -26.35
N GLN A 407 -0.58 -2.23 -27.42
CA GLN A 407 -1.41 -2.93 -28.42
C GLN A 407 -2.10 -4.18 -27.86
N ALA A 408 -1.49 -4.84 -26.88
CA ALA A 408 -2.08 -6.01 -26.22
C ALA A 408 -3.23 -5.64 -25.26
N ASP A 409 -3.10 -4.53 -24.52
CA ASP A 409 -4.16 -4.00 -23.65
C ASP A 409 -4.23 -2.46 -23.69
N PRO A 410 -4.83 -1.87 -24.73
CA PRO A 410 -4.84 -0.43 -24.92
C PRO A 410 -5.60 0.35 -23.83
N ARG A 411 -6.50 -0.33 -23.10
CA ARG A 411 -7.39 0.33 -22.13
C ARG A 411 -6.76 0.49 -20.75
N ARG A 412 -5.81 -0.39 -20.39
CA ARG A 412 -5.25 -0.47 -19.03
C ARG A 412 -3.74 -0.47 -18.98
N SER A 413 -3.05 -0.53 -20.12
CA SER A 413 -1.59 -0.64 -20.12
C SER A 413 -0.91 0.60 -19.52
N PRO A 414 -0.11 0.47 -18.46
CA PRO A 414 0.64 1.60 -17.89
C PRO A 414 1.74 2.09 -18.85
N SER A 415 2.06 1.32 -19.90
CA SER A 415 3.07 1.68 -20.90
C SER A 415 2.70 2.92 -21.73
N TRP A 416 1.45 3.39 -21.69
CA TRP A 416 1.08 4.68 -22.28
C TRP A 416 1.95 5.83 -21.78
N PHE A 417 2.28 5.84 -20.48
CA PHE A 417 3.13 6.87 -19.88
C PHE A 417 4.51 6.96 -20.54
N ARG A 418 5.12 5.81 -20.83
CA ARG A 418 6.45 5.73 -21.47
C ARG A 418 6.39 6.04 -22.96
N LEU A 419 5.32 5.63 -23.64
CA LEU A 419 5.14 5.92 -25.07
C LEU A 419 5.03 7.41 -25.37
N VAL A 420 4.29 8.16 -24.54
CA VAL A 420 4.04 9.59 -24.76
C VAL A 420 5.24 10.48 -24.46
N GLN A 421 6.25 9.96 -23.75
CA GLN A 421 7.49 10.68 -23.42
C GLN A 421 8.50 10.75 -24.58
N THR A 422 8.18 10.17 -25.74
CA THR A 422 9.08 10.17 -26.89
C THR A 422 9.29 11.59 -27.47
N GLU A 423 10.54 11.94 -27.74
CA GLU A 423 10.90 13.17 -28.44
C GLU A 423 10.80 13.05 -29.97
N ASP A 424 10.72 11.81 -30.49
CA ASP A 424 10.60 11.52 -31.92
C ASP A 424 9.18 11.84 -32.42
N PRO A 425 9.03 12.82 -33.33
CA PRO A 425 7.72 13.20 -33.85
C PRO A 425 6.98 12.07 -34.56
N GLU A 426 7.69 11.15 -35.24
CA GLU A 426 7.06 10.03 -35.96
C GLU A 426 6.50 9.01 -34.97
N ARG A 427 7.23 8.72 -33.89
CA ARG A 427 6.76 7.87 -32.80
C ARG A 427 5.57 8.50 -32.09
N PHE A 428 5.62 9.79 -31.81
CA PHE A 428 4.51 10.50 -31.18
C PHE A 428 3.23 10.45 -32.05
N GLU A 429 3.37 10.60 -33.37
CA GLU A 429 2.24 10.42 -34.29
C GLU A 429 1.64 9.00 -34.24
N ILE A 430 2.47 7.97 -34.09
CA ILE A 430 1.99 6.59 -33.92
C ILE A 430 1.16 6.47 -32.64
N VAL A 431 1.63 7.04 -31.54
CA VAL A 431 0.94 7.06 -30.24
C VAL A 431 -0.44 7.72 -30.37
N LEU A 432 -0.53 8.88 -31.01
CA LEU A 432 -1.80 9.58 -31.22
C LEU A 432 -2.77 8.78 -32.09
N LYS A 433 -2.29 8.19 -33.20
CA LYS A 433 -3.11 7.35 -34.08
C LYS A 433 -3.64 6.13 -33.34
N LEU A 434 -2.81 5.50 -32.50
CA LEU A 434 -3.20 4.37 -31.68
C LEU A 434 -4.26 4.77 -30.64
N ALA A 435 -4.06 5.89 -29.95
CA ALA A 435 -4.99 6.39 -28.95
C ALA A 435 -6.39 6.66 -29.55
N LEU A 436 -6.43 7.30 -30.72
CA LEU A 436 -7.68 7.57 -31.44
C LEU A 436 -8.38 6.31 -31.94
N ALA A 437 -7.63 5.25 -32.23
CA ALA A 437 -8.19 4.00 -32.73
C ALA A 437 -8.72 3.08 -31.60
N GLU A 438 -8.01 3.03 -30.47
CA GLU A 438 -8.23 2.01 -29.44
C GLU A 438 -8.94 2.53 -28.18
N LEU A 439 -8.83 3.83 -27.86
CA LEU A 439 -9.52 4.38 -26.70
C LEU A 439 -11.00 4.59 -27.02
N PRO A 440 -11.91 4.17 -26.13
CA PRO A 440 -13.34 4.30 -26.34
C PRO A 440 -13.82 5.73 -26.01
N LEU A 441 -13.35 6.73 -26.77
CA LEU A 441 -13.59 8.15 -26.51
C LEU A 441 -15.09 8.48 -26.40
N ASP A 442 -15.92 7.85 -27.23
CA ASP A 442 -17.38 8.02 -27.21
C ASP A 442 -18.04 7.45 -25.93
N GLU A 443 -17.46 6.42 -25.32
CA GLU A 443 -17.96 5.81 -24.08
C GLU A 443 -17.60 6.65 -22.85
N ILE A 444 -16.44 7.34 -22.88
CA ILE A 444 -15.89 8.06 -21.73
C ILE A 444 -16.19 9.57 -21.76
N ALA A 445 -16.51 10.14 -22.93
CA ALA A 445 -16.90 11.54 -23.09
C ALA A 445 -18.40 11.77 -22.80
N THR A 446 -18.86 11.33 -21.63
CA THR A 446 -20.29 11.32 -21.24
C THR A 446 -20.82 12.70 -20.84
N GLY A 447 -19.94 13.62 -20.46
CA GLY A 447 -20.25 14.99 -20.04
C GLY A 447 -19.64 15.32 -18.66
N PRO A 448 -19.40 16.61 -18.36
CA PRO A 448 -18.90 17.03 -17.05
C PRO A 448 -19.79 16.57 -15.88
N ALA A 449 -19.16 16.01 -14.86
CA ALA A 449 -19.75 15.61 -13.58
C ALA A 449 -18.70 15.80 -12.47
N ASP A 450 -19.09 15.56 -11.21
CA ASP A 450 -18.17 15.55 -10.06
C ASP A 450 -17.75 14.12 -9.67
N GLU A 451 -17.44 13.29 -10.68
CA GLU A 451 -16.92 11.95 -10.41
C GLU A 451 -15.51 12.02 -9.82
N THR A 452 -15.24 11.16 -8.84
CA THR A 452 -13.96 11.14 -8.09
C THR A 452 -12.78 10.71 -8.96
N GLY A 453 -13.04 9.92 -10.00
CA GLY A 453 -11.98 9.35 -10.84
C GLY A 453 -11.15 8.28 -10.14
N LEU A 454 -11.74 7.58 -9.17
CA LEU A 454 -11.08 6.56 -8.36
C LEU A 454 -11.77 5.21 -8.56
N GLY A 455 -11.00 4.20 -8.92
CA GLY A 455 -11.49 2.84 -9.17
C GLY A 455 -11.18 2.36 -10.60
N PRO A 456 -11.20 1.04 -10.85
CA PRO A 456 -10.81 0.45 -12.14
C PRO A 456 -11.63 0.94 -13.34
N GLU A 457 -12.87 1.36 -13.12
CA GLU A 457 -13.72 1.97 -14.14
C GLU A 457 -13.17 3.32 -14.66
N PHE A 458 -12.31 3.97 -13.88
CA PHE A 458 -11.66 5.24 -14.23
C PHE A 458 -10.24 5.09 -14.78
N ASP A 459 -9.66 3.89 -14.84
CA ASP A 459 -8.33 3.64 -15.40
C ASP A 459 -8.17 4.20 -16.83
N ILE A 460 -9.25 4.12 -17.62
CA ILE A 460 -9.30 4.64 -18.99
C ILE A 460 -9.28 6.18 -19.03
N HIS A 461 -9.84 6.84 -18.01
CA HIS A 461 -9.82 8.28 -17.85
C HIS A 461 -8.41 8.77 -17.47
N ASP A 462 -7.70 8.01 -16.64
CA ASP A 462 -6.30 8.26 -16.32
C ASP A 462 -5.39 8.06 -17.52
N THR A 463 -5.63 7.01 -18.31
CA THR A 463 -4.95 6.79 -19.59
C THR A 463 -5.13 7.97 -20.53
N LEU A 464 -6.38 8.45 -20.70
CA LEU A 464 -6.66 9.64 -21.51
C LEU A 464 -5.91 10.86 -20.97
N LEU A 465 -5.88 11.06 -19.66
CA LEU A 465 -5.19 12.19 -19.05
C LEU A 465 -3.68 12.15 -19.30
N VAL A 466 -3.05 10.98 -19.19
CA VAL A 466 -1.61 10.80 -19.49
C VAL A 466 -1.30 11.27 -20.91
N ILE A 467 -2.10 10.85 -21.88
CA ILE A 467 -1.92 11.22 -23.29
C ILE A 467 -2.19 12.70 -23.51
N VAL A 468 -3.25 13.24 -22.90
CA VAL A 468 -3.58 14.67 -23.00
C VAL A 468 -2.48 15.53 -22.43
N HIS A 469 -1.89 15.20 -21.29
CA HIS A 469 -0.79 15.97 -20.71
C HIS A 469 0.43 16.05 -21.63
N ALA A 470 0.72 15.01 -22.42
CA ALA A 470 1.82 15.02 -23.37
C ALA A 470 1.62 15.99 -24.55
N LEU A 471 0.40 16.52 -24.74
CA LEU A 471 0.09 17.49 -25.78
C LEU A 471 0.42 18.94 -25.39
N VAL A 472 0.88 19.21 -24.16
CA VAL A 472 1.12 20.57 -23.65
C VAL A 472 1.99 21.42 -24.58
N ASP A 473 3.05 20.84 -25.14
CA ASP A 473 4.00 21.52 -26.04
C ASP A 473 3.76 21.18 -27.53
N LYS A 474 2.57 20.68 -27.88
CA LYS A 474 2.22 20.18 -29.23
C LYS A 474 0.94 20.84 -29.77
N PRO A 475 0.93 22.17 -29.99
CA PRO A 475 -0.27 22.90 -30.40
C PRO A 475 -0.91 22.33 -31.67
N GLY A 476 -2.23 22.19 -31.65
CA GLY A 476 -3.02 21.70 -32.78
C GLY A 476 -3.02 20.17 -32.99
N GLN A 477 -2.24 19.40 -32.22
CA GLN A 477 -2.24 17.93 -32.31
C GLN A 477 -3.20 17.30 -31.29
N GLY A 478 -3.86 16.19 -31.66
CA GLY A 478 -4.70 15.44 -30.71
C GLY A 478 -5.95 16.19 -30.23
N VAL A 479 -6.49 17.10 -31.05
CA VAL A 479 -7.66 17.92 -30.72
C VAL A 479 -8.88 17.08 -30.32
N GLU A 480 -9.05 15.90 -30.91
CA GLU A 480 -10.13 14.97 -30.59
C GLU A 480 -9.98 14.37 -29.18
N LEU A 481 -8.75 14.07 -28.76
CA LEU A 481 -8.45 13.56 -27.41
C LEU A 481 -8.73 14.64 -26.35
N ILE A 482 -8.32 15.88 -26.63
CA ILE A 482 -8.60 17.02 -25.76
C ILE A 482 -10.11 17.29 -25.69
N ALA A 483 -10.83 17.22 -26.81
CA ALA A 483 -12.28 17.37 -26.84
C ALA A 483 -12.99 16.30 -26.01
N ALA A 484 -12.55 15.04 -26.09
CA ALA A 484 -13.05 13.96 -25.25
C ALA A 484 -12.76 14.21 -23.76
N ALA A 485 -11.55 14.68 -23.44
CA ALA A 485 -11.14 14.98 -22.07
C ALA A 485 -11.93 16.13 -21.44
N LEU A 486 -12.25 17.19 -22.20
CA LEU A 486 -13.16 18.27 -21.75
C LEU A 486 -14.57 17.77 -21.41
N ARG A 487 -15.00 16.65 -22.01
CA ARG A 487 -16.30 16.01 -21.74
C ARG A 487 -16.20 14.84 -20.75
N SER A 488 -15.05 14.62 -20.14
CA SER A 488 -14.93 13.58 -19.11
C SER A 488 -15.78 13.93 -17.88
N PRO A 489 -16.46 12.95 -17.26
CA PRO A 489 -17.14 13.15 -15.98
C PRO A 489 -16.16 13.34 -14.81
N VAL A 490 -14.85 13.10 -15.00
CA VAL A 490 -13.82 13.24 -13.97
C VAL A 490 -13.20 14.63 -14.01
N THR A 491 -13.29 15.38 -12.91
CA THR A 491 -12.85 16.78 -12.82
C THR A 491 -11.35 16.96 -13.11
N ARG A 492 -10.49 16.03 -12.65
CA ARG A 492 -9.04 16.10 -12.90
C ARG A 492 -8.69 15.97 -14.39
N VAL A 493 -9.43 15.17 -15.15
CA VAL A 493 -9.21 15.00 -16.60
C VAL A 493 -9.54 16.29 -17.34
N ARG A 494 -10.67 16.93 -16.99
CA ARG A 494 -11.06 18.23 -17.55
C ARG A 494 -10.04 19.33 -17.22
N ARG A 495 -9.53 19.36 -15.98
CA ARG A 495 -8.44 20.28 -15.57
C ARG A 495 -7.17 20.05 -16.39
N GLY A 496 -6.80 18.80 -16.65
CA GLY A 496 -5.66 18.46 -17.50
C GLY A 496 -5.80 18.98 -18.93
N ALA A 497 -6.97 18.78 -19.54
CA ALA A 497 -7.28 19.33 -20.86
C ALA A 497 -7.20 20.87 -20.89
N LEU A 498 -7.75 21.53 -19.87
CA LEU A 498 -7.68 22.99 -19.74
C LEU A 498 -6.24 23.51 -19.60
N ARG A 499 -5.39 22.80 -18.85
CA ARG A 499 -3.97 23.14 -18.70
C ARG A 499 -3.25 23.12 -20.05
N VAL A 500 -3.50 22.11 -20.88
CA VAL A 500 -2.93 22.00 -22.23
C VAL A 500 -3.41 23.17 -23.10
N LEU A 501 -4.71 23.43 -23.12
CA LEU A 501 -5.27 24.53 -23.91
C LEU A 501 -4.75 25.90 -23.46
N SER A 502 -4.55 26.11 -22.17
CA SER A 502 -3.93 27.33 -21.67
C SER A 502 -2.48 27.51 -22.16
N ALA A 503 -1.75 26.44 -22.44
CA ALA A 503 -0.39 26.50 -22.97
C ALA A 503 -0.34 26.79 -24.48
N TRP A 504 -1.38 26.41 -25.22
CA TRP A 504 -1.44 26.55 -26.68
C TRP A 504 -1.72 27.97 -27.20
N GLY A 505 -2.23 28.88 -26.36
CA GLY A 505 -2.51 30.26 -26.75
C GLY A 505 -3.56 30.36 -27.87
N ASP A 506 -3.21 30.96 -29.01
CA ASP A 506 -4.14 31.24 -30.11
C ASP A 506 -4.62 29.97 -30.85
N GLU A 507 -3.87 28.88 -30.76
CA GLU A 507 -4.19 27.57 -31.39
C GLU A 507 -5.41 26.87 -30.74
N VAL A 508 -5.91 27.43 -29.62
CA VAL A 508 -7.17 27.02 -28.97
C VAL A 508 -8.40 27.27 -29.87
N ALA A 509 -8.29 28.10 -30.91
CA ALA A 509 -9.39 28.43 -31.82
C ALA A 509 -10.10 27.19 -32.41
N ALA A 510 -9.35 26.10 -32.66
CA ALA A 510 -9.88 24.85 -33.19
C ALA A 510 -10.90 24.15 -32.25
N LEU A 511 -10.86 24.47 -30.95
CA LEU A 511 -11.68 23.85 -29.91
C LEU A 511 -12.60 24.86 -29.19
N SER A 512 -12.77 26.07 -29.74
CA SER A 512 -13.56 27.13 -29.08
C SER A 512 -15.02 26.71 -28.82
N GLY A 513 -15.66 26.00 -29.76
CA GLY A 513 -17.04 25.51 -29.56
C GLY A 513 -17.15 24.45 -28.47
N GLN A 514 -16.16 23.56 -28.36
CA GLN A 514 -16.08 22.54 -27.33
C GLN A 514 -15.82 23.16 -25.95
N LEU A 515 -14.95 24.17 -25.88
CA LEU A 515 -14.67 24.92 -24.65
C LEU A 515 -15.88 25.75 -24.18
N GLU A 516 -16.59 26.42 -25.09
CA GLU A 516 -17.83 27.14 -24.77
C GLU A 516 -18.85 26.21 -24.14
N ARG A 517 -19.07 25.05 -24.77
CA ARG A 517 -19.95 24.02 -24.24
C ARG A 517 -19.48 23.47 -22.89
N ALA A 518 -18.17 23.23 -22.73
CA ALA A 518 -17.61 22.77 -21.47
C ALA A 518 -17.84 23.80 -20.35
N ALA A 519 -17.68 25.10 -20.62
CA ALA A 519 -17.96 26.14 -19.63
C ALA A 519 -19.44 26.22 -19.23
N GLU A 520 -20.36 25.95 -20.16
CA GLU A 520 -21.81 25.96 -19.90
C GLU A 520 -22.28 24.74 -19.10
N GLU A 521 -21.67 23.58 -19.34
CA GLU A 521 -22.06 22.29 -18.73
C GLU A 521 -21.28 21.97 -17.44
N GLU A 522 -20.24 22.74 -17.09
CA GLU A 522 -19.34 22.43 -15.97
C GLU A 522 -20.01 22.58 -14.59
N PRO A 523 -20.11 21.51 -13.78
CA PRO A 523 -20.66 21.58 -12.43
C PRO A 523 -19.75 22.30 -11.42
N ASN A 524 -18.43 22.28 -11.64
CA ASN A 524 -17.46 22.90 -10.74
C ASN A 524 -17.28 24.39 -11.08
N GLU A 525 -17.81 25.29 -10.22
CA GLU A 525 -17.81 26.73 -10.46
C GLU A 525 -16.41 27.34 -10.67
N GLU A 526 -15.38 26.84 -9.96
CA GLU A 526 -14.00 27.29 -10.12
C GLU A 526 -13.46 26.91 -11.49
N LEU A 527 -13.68 25.65 -11.90
CA LEU A 527 -13.26 25.16 -13.21
C LEU A 527 -14.00 25.88 -14.35
N ALA A 528 -15.30 26.15 -14.20
CA ALA A 528 -16.07 26.91 -15.19
C ALA A 528 -15.49 28.32 -15.39
N ALA A 529 -15.10 28.99 -14.30
CA ALA A 529 -14.47 30.30 -14.35
C ALA A 529 -13.09 30.25 -15.04
N ASP A 530 -12.30 29.19 -14.78
CA ASP A 530 -11.00 29.01 -15.43
C ASP A 530 -11.11 28.70 -16.92
N ILE A 531 -12.10 27.90 -17.34
CA ILE A 531 -12.43 27.68 -18.76
C ILE A 531 -12.78 29.02 -19.42
N GLY A 532 -13.59 29.85 -18.75
CA GLY A 532 -13.96 31.18 -19.23
C GLY A 532 -12.75 32.11 -19.44
N LYS A 533 -11.71 32.02 -18.60
CA LYS A 533 -10.47 32.81 -18.77
C LYS A 533 -9.71 32.38 -20.01
N VAL A 534 -9.57 31.07 -20.25
CA VAL A 534 -8.89 30.54 -21.44
C VAL A 534 -9.62 30.96 -22.73
N LEU A 535 -10.96 30.86 -22.75
CA LEU A 535 -11.79 31.34 -23.85
C LEU A 535 -11.66 32.86 -24.12
N ALA A 536 -11.54 33.67 -23.08
CA ALA A 536 -11.34 35.12 -23.22
C ALA A 536 -9.94 35.45 -23.75
N GLY A 537 -8.92 34.73 -23.29
CA GLY A 537 -7.54 34.84 -23.75
C GLY A 537 -7.38 34.54 -25.23
N SER A 538 -7.98 33.44 -25.72
CA SER A 538 -7.92 33.07 -27.15
C SER A 538 -8.61 34.07 -28.08
N ARG A 539 -9.53 34.90 -27.56
CA ARG A 539 -10.26 35.92 -28.35
C ARG A 539 -9.57 37.28 -28.38
N SER A 540 -8.56 37.50 -27.54
CA SER A 540 -7.89 38.80 -27.39
C SER A 540 -6.48 38.86 -28.00
N GLY A 541 -5.96 37.74 -28.53
CA GLY A 541 -4.70 37.65 -29.27
C GLY A 541 -4.80 37.77 -30.81
N GLY A 542 -6.02 37.87 -31.36
CA GLY A 542 -6.29 37.93 -32.82
C GLY A 542 -6.15 39.29 -33.47
#